data_AF-A0A226D369-F1
#
_entry.id   AF-A0A226D369-F1
#
_cell.length_a   1.000
_cell.length_b   1.000
_cell.length_c   1.000
_cell.angle_alpha   90.00
_cell.angle_beta   90.00
_cell.angle_gamma   90.00
#
_symmetry.space_group_name_H-M   'P 1'
#
loop_
_entity.id
_entity.type
_entity.pdbx_description
1 polymer ?
#
loop_
_entity_poly.entity_id
_entity_poly.type
_entity_poly.pdbx_seq_one_letter_code
_entity_poly.pdbx_strand_id
1 'polypeptide(L)'
;MAKNWNITIKFLFFLGGSNEDETSMDKLFQEGSQHRDLVIDDFHETYLNLTLKSCRMLKWVNLRYPSVPLLAKLDDDVYINWDLIFGFLRNKDAPNLIAGSPFSSAYPVADPTSKFYTPPIVWETGTGYPTYACGVFYILGKRVRQELYKGALSTRLFHMEDMFLTGIVRERFLPDVGIQEIKEYISTLHLEGNPWSILYSGWGPCQFYEGVAVAHSLSVKRLQCFFRIGYFCKNGFVHAVKILCPKE
;
A
#
# COMPACT_ATOMS: atom_id res chain seq x y z
N MET A 1 6.58 -10.46 23.32
CA MET A 1 6.26 -11.84 22.87
C MET A 1 5.72 -11.77 21.46
N ALA A 2 6.39 -12.35 20.47
CA ALA A 2 5.87 -12.42 19.11
C ALA A 2 4.55 -13.22 19.12
N LYS A 3 3.46 -12.62 18.63
CA LYS A 3 2.18 -13.32 18.51
C LYS A 3 2.36 -14.39 17.42
N ASN A 4 2.14 -15.65 17.77
CA ASN A 4 2.23 -16.74 16.81
C ASN A 4 0.95 -16.79 15.97
N TRP A 5 0.98 -16.14 14.81
CA TRP A 5 -0.11 -16.17 13.86
C TRP A 5 0.11 -17.35 12.91
N ASN A 6 -0.87 -18.25 12.79
CA ASN A 6 -0.84 -19.30 11.76
C ASN A 6 -1.23 -18.70 10.40
N ILE A 7 -0.35 -17.87 9.84
CA ILE A 7 -0.57 -17.10 8.60
C ILE A 7 0.61 -17.31 7.66
N THR A 8 0.30 -17.57 6.38
CA THR A 8 1.28 -17.59 5.31
C THR A 8 1.15 -16.31 4.48
N ILE A 9 2.24 -15.54 4.40
CA ILE A 9 2.32 -14.35 3.54
C ILE A 9 3.16 -14.71 2.32
N LYS A 10 2.72 -14.28 1.14
CA LYS A 10 3.52 -14.32 -0.08
C LYS A 10 3.66 -12.91 -0.62
N PHE A 11 4.90 -12.44 -0.72
CA PHE A 11 5.24 -11.17 -1.35
C PHE A 11 5.42 -11.39 -2.85
N LEU A 12 4.97 -10.41 -3.64
CA LEU A 12 5.12 -10.35 -5.08
C LEU A 12 5.35 -8.90 -5.49
N PHE A 13 6.24 -8.67 -6.43
CA PHE A 13 6.51 -7.36 -7.01
C PHE A 13 5.92 -7.30 -8.42
N PHE A 14 5.02 -6.36 -8.64
CA PHE A 14 4.42 -6.14 -9.96
C PHE A 14 5.15 -5.02 -10.68
N LEU A 15 5.53 -5.25 -11.93
CA LEU A 15 6.33 -4.33 -12.74
C LEU A 15 5.81 -4.27 -14.18
N GLY A 16 5.95 -3.12 -14.81
CA GLY A 16 5.81 -2.92 -16.26
C GLY A 16 7.18 -3.03 -16.94
N GLY A 17 7.30 -3.87 -17.97
CA GLY A 17 8.58 -4.10 -18.66
C GLY A 17 8.76 -3.33 -19.97
N SER A 18 7.73 -2.67 -20.49
CA SER A 18 7.71 -2.25 -21.90
C SER A 18 8.59 -1.04 -22.23
N ASN A 19 9.04 -0.30 -21.22
CA ASN A 19 9.93 0.86 -21.36
C ASN A 19 11.33 0.62 -20.79
N GLU A 20 11.64 -0.61 -20.37
CA GLU A 20 12.97 -0.97 -19.88
C GLU A 20 13.91 -1.25 -21.04
N ASP A 21 15.17 -0.85 -20.88
CA ASP A 21 16.22 -1.25 -21.83
C ASP A 21 16.61 -2.72 -21.63
N GLU A 22 17.31 -3.27 -22.62
CA GLU A 22 17.72 -4.69 -22.62
C GLU A 22 18.57 -5.04 -21.39
N THR A 23 19.44 -4.13 -20.93
CA THR A 23 20.30 -4.37 -19.77
C THR A 23 19.50 -4.39 -18.46
N SER A 24 18.51 -3.53 -18.32
CA SER A 24 17.58 -3.53 -17.19
C SER A 24 16.70 -4.78 -17.19
N MET A 25 16.19 -5.17 -18.36
CA MET A 25 15.41 -6.41 -18.50
C MET A 25 16.21 -7.65 -18.11
N ASP A 26 17.48 -7.75 -18.53
CA ASP A 26 18.37 -8.85 -18.12
C ASP A 26 18.56 -8.95 -16.61
N LYS A 27 18.72 -7.80 -15.93
CA LYS A 27 18.82 -7.75 -14.47
C LYS A 27 17.52 -8.21 -13.80
N LEU A 28 16.37 -7.79 -14.32
CA LEU A 28 15.07 -8.24 -13.82
C LEU A 28 14.87 -9.75 -14.02
N PHE A 29 15.31 -10.31 -15.15
CA PHE A 29 15.25 -11.75 -15.37
C PHE A 29 16.17 -12.53 -14.42
N GLN A 30 17.37 -12.00 -14.13
CA GLN A 30 18.28 -12.58 -13.15
C GLN A 30 17.68 -12.57 -11.75
N GLU A 31 17.14 -11.42 -11.32
CA GLU A 31 16.48 -11.27 -10.02
C GLU A 31 15.28 -12.23 -9.91
N GLY A 32 14.41 -12.25 -10.93
CA GLY A 32 13.21 -13.07 -10.93
C GLY A 32 13.51 -14.57 -10.94
N SER A 33 14.63 -14.97 -11.53
CA SER A 33 15.12 -16.36 -11.48
C SER A 33 15.59 -16.76 -10.08
N GLN A 34 16.15 -15.82 -9.32
CA GLN A 34 16.65 -16.05 -7.97
C GLN A 34 15.53 -16.04 -6.92
N HIS A 35 14.63 -15.05 -6.98
CA HIS A 35 13.64 -14.81 -5.92
C HIS A 35 12.25 -15.36 -6.24
N ARG A 36 11.89 -15.48 -7.53
CA ARG A 36 10.61 -16.05 -8.02
C ARG A 36 9.36 -15.35 -7.49
N ASP A 37 9.45 -14.05 -7.28
CA ASP A 37 8.42 -13.17 -6.76
C ASP A 37 8.08 -11.98 -7.68
N LEU A 38 8.73 -11.86 -8.84
CA LEU A 38 8.35 -10.87 -9.86
C LEU A 38 7.15 -11.30 -10.69
N VAL A 39 6.30 -10.33 -10.99
CA VAL A 39 5.28 -10.38 -12.05
C VAL A 39 5.49 -9.18 -12.97
N ILE A 40 6.04 -9.45 -14.15
CA ILE A 40 6.30 -8.43 -15.18
C ILE A 40 5.19 -8.53 -16.24
N ASP A 41 4.47 -7.44 -16.48
CA ASP A 41 3.45 -7.34 -17.55
C ASP A 41 3.89 -6.30 -18.60
N ASP A 42 3.25 -6.35 -19.76
CA ASP A 42 3.55 -5.52 -20.93
C ASP A 42 2.78 -4.18 -20.84
N PHE A 43 3.31 -3.25 -20.04
CA PHE A 43 2.93 -1.84 -20.04
C PHE A 43 4.12 -0.94 -19.65
N HIS A 44 4.06 0.35 -19.99
CA HIS A 44 5.05 1.34 -19.55
C HIS A 44 4.88 1.66 -18.05
N GLU A 45 5.94 1.47 -17.28
CA GLU A 45 5.97 1.77 -15.84
C GLU A 45 6.06 3.30 -15.63
N THR A 46 4.92 3.93 -15.34
CA THR A 46 4.83 5.37 -15.06
C THR A 46 3.77 5.63 -14.00
N TYR A 47 3.87 6.77 -13.30
CA TYR A 47 2.89 7.15 -12.27
C TYR A 47 1.45 7.21 -12.83
N LEU A 48 1.26 7.73 -14.04
CA LEU A 48 -0.05 7.81 -14.69
C LEU A 48 -0.62 6.43 -15.06
N ASN A 49 0.23 5.41 -15.18
CA ASN A 49 -0.17 4.03 -15.49
C ASN A 49 -0.38 3.15 -14.26
N LEU A 50 -0.29 3.70 -13.04
CA LEU A 50 -0.55 2.93 -11.81
C LEU A 50 -1.96 2.29 -11.82
N THR A 51 -2.96 2.96 -12.37
CA THR A 51 -4.31 2.40 -12.50
C THR A 51 -4.32 1.16 -13.38
N LEU A 52 -3.58 1.19 -14.49
CA LEU A 52 -3.43 0.04 -15.38
C LEU A 52 -2.70 -1.09 -14.66
N LYS A 53 -1.58 -0.78 -13.99
CA LYS A 53 -0.80 -1.72 -13.18
C LYS A 53 -1.65 -2.43 -12.15
N SER A 54 -2.44 -1.71 -11.36
CA SER A 54 -3.33 -2.31 -10.36
C SER A 54 -4.45 -3.14 -10.98
N CYS A 55 -5.05 -2.70 -12.10
CA CYS A 55 -6.04 -3.53 -12.80
C CYS A 55 -5.42 -4.84 -13.32
N ARG A 56 -4.19 -4.80 -13.83
CA ARG A 56 -3.44 -6.00 -14.27
C ARG A 56 -3.06 -6.88 -13.08
N MET A 57 -2.64 -6.31 -11.96
CA MET A 57 -2.41 -7.03 -10.71
C MET A 57 -3.67 -7.76 -10.25
N LEU A 58 -4.83 -7.08 -10.22
CA LEU A 58 -6.09 -7.71 -9.87
C LEU A 58 -6.45 -8.86 -10.82
N LYS A 59 -6.31 -8.67 -12.14
CA LYS A 59 -6.49 -9.75 -13.13
C LYS A 59 -5.62 -10.95 -12.80
N TRP A 60 -4.32 -10.72 -12.61
CA TRP A 60 -3.34 -11.78 -12.40
C TRP A 60 -3.61 -12.54 -11.09
N VAL A 61 -3.88 -11.85 -9.98
CA VAL A 61 -4.16 -12.49 -8.68
C VAL A 61 -5.51 -13.22 -8.72
N ASN A 62 -6.51 -12.70 -9.42
CA ASN A 62 -7.80 -13.37 -9.61
C ASN A 62 -7.67 -14.68 -10.40
N LEU A 63 -6.76 -14.73 -11.38
CA LEU A 63 -6.49 -15.95 -12.17
C LEU A 63 -5.57 -16.94 -11.43
N ARG A 64 -4.47 -16.46 -10.84
CA ARG A 64 -3.42 -17.31 -10.26
C ARG A 64 -3.73 -17.78 -8.84
N TYR A 65 -4.42 -16.95 -8.07
CA TYR A 65 -4.74 -17.18 -6.65
C TYR A 65 -6.23 -16.93 -6.35
N PRO A 66 -7.17 -17.63 -7.00
CA PRO A 66 -8.61 -17.39 -6.82
C PRO A 66 -9.11 -17.70 -5.40
N SER A 67 -8.38 -18.52 -4.63
CA SER A 67 -8.77 -18.93 -3.27
C SER A 67 -8.13 -18.12 -2.15
N VAL A 68 -7.16 -17.25 -2.45
CA VAL A 68 -6.52 -16.41 -1.42
C VAL A 68 -7.53 -15.42 -0.84
N PRO A 69 -7.70 -15.36 0.49
CA PRO A 69 -8.78 -14.60 1.13
C PRO A 69 -8.56 -13.08 1.10
N LEU A 70 -7.29 -12.65 1.19
CA LEU A 70 -6.90 -11.25 1.30
C LEU A 70 -5.76 -10.94 0.33
N LEU A 71 -5.85 -9.79 -0.32
CA LEU A 71 -4.77 -9.18 -1.10
C LEU A 71 -4.39 -7.87 -0.41
N ALA A 72 -3.13 -7.70 -0.05
CA ALA A 72 -2.60 -6.42 0.41
C ALA A 72 -1.83 -5.76 -0.73
N LYS A 73 -2.19 -4.53 -1.09
CA LYS A 73 -1.41 -3.67 -1.98
C LYS A 73 -0.59 -2.74 -1.12
N LEU A 74 0.69 -2.60 -1.45
CA LEU A 74 1.60 -1.65 -0.82
C LEU A 74 2.58 -1.08 -1.85
N ASP A 75 3.03 0.15 -1.61
CA ASP A 75 4.20 0.72 -2.30
C ASP A 75 5.50 0.12 -1.73
N ASP A 76 6.62 0.28 -2.45
CA ASP A 76 7.92 -0.31 -2.13
C ASP A 76 8.70 0.45 -1.04
N ASP A 77 8.25 1.64 -0.68
CA ASP A 77 8.80 2.55 0.32
C ASP A 77 7.97 2.58 1.63
N VAL A 78 7.28 1.47 1.92
CA VAL A 78 6.32 1.34 3.02
C VAL A 78 6.77 0.32 4.05
N TYR A 79 6.74 0.72 5.32
CA TYR A 79 6.86 -0.20 6.44
C TYR A 79 5.48 -0.63 6.94
N ILE A 80 5.33 -1.93 7.22
CA ILE A 80 4.11 -2.52 7.78
C ILE A 80 4.43 -3.29 9.07
N ASN A 81 3.70 -2.99 10.14
CA ASN A 81 3.69 -3.81 11.35
C ASN A 81 2.62 -4.90 11.26
N TRP A 82 3.00 -6.06 10.73
CA TRP A 82 2.09 -7.19 10.52
C TRP A 82 1.36 -7.68 11.77
N ASP A 83 1.92 -7.52 12.97
CA ASP A 83 1.23 -7.92 14.21
C ASP A 83 0.00 -7.07 14.52
N LEU A 84 0.07 -5.77 14.22
CA LEU A 84 -1.07 -4.86 14.36
C LEU A 84 -2.09 -5.12 13.26
N ILE A 85 -1.63 -5.36 12.03
CA ILE A 85 -2.51 -5.73 10.90
C ILE A 85 -3.27 -7.03 11.19
N PHE A 86 -2.59 -8.08 11.65
CA PHE A 86 -3.26 -9.35 12.01
C PHE A 86 -4.15 -9.21 13.24
N GLY A 87 -3.77 -8.36 14.20
CA GLY A 87 -4.64 -7.94 15.30
C GLY A 87 -5.95 -7.35 14.79
N PHE A 88 -5.87 -6.42 13.84
CA PHE A 88 -7.02 -5.76 13.21
C PHE A 88 -7.88 -6.74 12.41
N LEU A 89 -7.27 -7.67 11.67
CA LEU A 89 -7.97 -8.59 10.76
C LEU A 89 -8.76 -9.71 11.46
N ARG A 90 -8.46 -10.02 12.73
CA ARG A 90 -8.96 -11.22 13.45
C ARG A 90 -10.49 -11.40 13.41
N ASN A 91 -11.25 -10.30 13.43
CA ASN A 91 -12.71 -10.32 13.51
C ASN A 91 -13.36 -9.60 12.31
N LYS A 92 -12.69 -9.57 11.16
CA LYS A 92 -13.20 -8.90 9.96
C LYS A 92 -13.87 -9.88 9.02
N ASP A 93 -14.91 -9.43 8.35
CA ASP A 93 -15.50 -10.12 7.21
C ASP A 93 -14.53 -10.07 6.02
N ALA A 94 -13.60 -11.04 5.98
CA ALA A 94 -12.48 -11.03 5.05
C ALA A 94 -12.91 -10.94 3.57
N PRO A 95 -13.93 -11.67 3.06
CA PRO A 95 -14.39 -11.52 1.68
C PRO A 95 -14.84 -10.10 1.29
N ASN A 96 -15.49 -9.38 2.21
CA ASN A 96 -16.07 -8.05 2.01
C ASN A 96 -15.16 -6.91 2.50
N LEU A 97 -13.92 -7.20 2.85
CA LEU A 97 -13.04 -6.22 3.44
C LEU A 97 -12.49 -5.25 2.38
N ILE A 98 -12.61 -3.96 2.65
CA ILE A 98 -11.65 -2.95 2.20
C ILE A 98 -11.08 -2.32 3.46
N ALA A 99 -9.76 -2.34 3.64
CA ALA A 99 -9.12 -1.73 4.81
C ALA A 99 -7.92 -0.88 4.40
N GLY A 100 -7.75 0.27 5.03
CA GLY A 100 -6.68 1.23 4.72
C GLY A 100 -6.91 2.55 5.44
N SER A 101 -6.19 3.60 5.08
CA SER A 101 -6.45 4.97 5.58
C SER A 101 -7.44 5.67 4.63
N PRO A 102 -8.64 6.07 5.07
CA PRO A 102 -9.63 6.69 4.18
C PRO A 102 -9.35 8.18 3.93
N PHE A 103 -9.44 8.61 2.68
CA PHE A 103 -9.56 10.01 2.28
C PHE A 103 -11.02 10.34 2.00
N SER A 104 -11.68 11.09 2.88
CA SER A 104 -13.14 11.35 2.81
C SER A 104 -13.54 12.75 2.32
N SER A 105 -12.58 13.66 2.12
CA SER A 105 -12.83 15.06 1.75
C SER A 105 -11.88 15.58 0.67
N ALA A 106 -11.41 14.69 -0.21
CA ALA A 106 -10.52 15.06 -1.29
C ALA A 106 -11.29 15.74 -2.42
N TYR A 107 -10.70 16.79 -3.00
CA TYR A 107 -11.26 17.50 -4.15
C TYR A 107 -10.28 17.44 -5.34
N PRO A 108 -10.79 17.59 -6.57
CA PRO A 108 -9.94 17.72 -7.75
C PRO A 108 -8.89 18.82 -7.58
N VAL A 109 -7.63 18.46 -7.79
CA VAL A 109 -6.54 19.42 -7.79
C VAL A 109 -6.53 20.14 -9.14
N ALA A 110 -6.62 21.47 -9.11
CA ALA A 110 -6.69 22.31 -10.32
C ALA A 110 -5.32 22.73 -10.86
N ASP A 111 -4.24 22.55 -10.10
CA ASP A 111 -2.88 22.89 -10.52
C ASP A 111 -2.32 21.83 -11.49
N PRO A 112 -2.05 22.18 -12.76
CA PRO A 112 -1.55 21.24 -13.78
C PRO A 112 -0.14 20.72 -13.51
N THR A 113 0.61 21.32 -12.60
CA THR A 113 1.95 20.85 -12.21
C THR A 113 1.91 19.78 -11.13
N SER A 114 0.77 19.62 -10.46
CA SER A 114 0.57 18.59 -9.45
C SER A 114 0.44 17.22 -10.08
N LYS A 115 1.09 16.21 -9.49
CA LYS A 115 0.90 14.80 -9.87
C LYS A 115 -0.52 14.28 -9.66
N PHE A 116 -1.34 15.02 -8.91
CA PHE A 116 -2.75 14.73 -8.63
C PHE A 116 -3.72 15.60 -9.46
N TYR A 117 -3.17 16.38 -10.41
CA TYR A 117 -3.96 17.26 -11.27
C TYR A 117 -5.11 16.51 -11.94
N THR A 118 -6.31 17.07 -11.82
CA THR A 118 -7.47 16.53 -12.48
C THR A 118 -8.09 17.61 -13.37
N PRO A 119 -7.99 17.46 -14.70
CA PRO A 119 -8.61 18.40 -15.63
C PRO A 119 -10.11 18.50 -15.38
N PRO A 120 -10.72 19.70 -15.42
CA PRO A 120 -12.16 19.87 -15.21
C PRO A 120 -13.04 19.00 -16.11
N ILE A 121 -12.62 18.77 -17.36
CA ILE A 121 -13.30 17.89 -18.33
C ILE A 121 -13.29 16.40 -17.93
N VAL A 122 -12.37 15.99 -17.05
CA VAL A 122 -12.32 14.62 -16.51
C VAL A 122 -13.24 14.46 -15.30
N TRP A 123 -13.53 15.56 -14.58
CA TRP A 123 -14.35 15.55 -13.36
C TRP A 123 -15.39 16.68 -13.40
N GLU A 124 -16.41 16.49 -14.22
CA GLU A 124 -17.41 17.51 -14.53
C GLU A 124 -18.49 17.68 -13.44
N THR A 125 -18.50 16.83 -12.41
CA THR A 125 -19.54 16.85 -11.37
C THR A 125 -19.49 18.09 -10.48
N GLY A 126 -18.33 18.76 -10.40
CA GLY A 126 -18.10 19.89 -9.49
C GLY A 126 -18.13 19.51 -8.00
N THR A 127 -18.19 18.22 -7.68
CA THR A 127 -18.23 17.69 -6.30
C THR A 127 -16.86 17.16 -5.88
N GLY A 128 -16.69 16.92 -4.57
CA GLY A 128 -15.54 16.17 -4.05
C GLY A 128 -15.50 14.74 -4.59
N TYR A 129 -14.34 14.10 -4.45
CA TYR A 129 -14.17 12.69 -4.74
C TYR A 129 -14.94 11.81 -3.76
N PRO A 130 -15.43 10.63 -4.20
CA PRO A 130 -15.91 9.62 -3.27
C PRO A 130 -14.80 9.26 -2.29
N THR A 131 -15.17 8.84 -1.07
CA THR A 131 -14.17 8.40 -0.11
C THR A 131 -13.36 7.24 -0.71
N TYR A 132 -12.03 7.28 -0.65
CA TYR A 132 -11.16 6.22 -1.17
C TYR A 132 -10.06 5.86 -0.17
N ALA A 133 -9.46 4.68 -0.29
CA ALA A 133 -8.38 4.25 0.59
C ALA A 133 -7.06 4.81 0.06
N CYS A 134 -6.17 5.25 0.93
CA CYS A 134 -4.85 5.75 0.60
C CYS A 134 -4.07 4.73 -0.24
N GLY A 135 -3.57 5.16 -1.39
CA GLY A 135 -2.87 4.29 -2.34
C GLY A 135 -1.62 3.63 -1.81
N VAL A 136 -1.01 4.17 -0.75
CA VAL A 136 0.22 3.62 -0.17
C VAL A 136 0.02 2.22 0.40
N PHE A 137 -1.11 1.97 1.05
CA PHE A 137 -1.43 0.66 1.62
C PHE A 137 -2.93 0.46 1.78
N TYR A 138 -3.42 -0.63 1.22
CA TYR A 138 -4.77 -1.10 1.47
C TYR A 138 -4.88 -2.63 1.32
N ILE A 139 -5.89 -3.20 1.98
CA ILE A 139 -6.22 -4.63 1.96
C ILE A 139 -7.58 -4.82 1.32
N LEU A 140 -7.66 -5.75 0.37
CA LEU A 140 -8.88 -6.15 -0.32
C LEU A 140 -9.23 -7.60 0.00
N GLY A 141 -10.49 -7.80 0.34
CA GLY A 141 -11.13 -9.10 0.44
C GLY A 141 -11.30 -9.80 -0.89
N LYS A 142 -11.46 -11.12 -0.85
CA LYS A 142 -11.65 -11.93 -2.07
C LYS A 142 -12.81 -11.47 -2.95
N ARG A 143 -14.01 -11.22 -2.39
CA ARG A 143 -15.15 -10.76 -3.21
C ARG A 143 -14.86 -9.37 -3.75
N VAL A 144 -14.38 -8.49 -2.90
CA VAL A 144 -14.02 -7.11 -3.25
C VAL A 144 -13.07 -7.06 -4.44
N ARG A 145 -11.91 -7.73 -4.38
CA ARG A 145 -10.92 -7.69 -5.48
C ARG A 145 -11.45 -8.26 -6.81
N GLN A 146 -12.39 -9.19 -6.75
CA GLN A 146 -13.03 -9.76 -7.94
C GLN A 146 -14.04 -8.78 -8.55
N GLU A 147 -14.89 -8.17 -7.72
CA GLU A 147 -15.88 -7.20 -8.18
C GLU A 147 -15.25 -5.87 -8.61
N LEU A 148 -14.20 -5.41 -7.93
CA LEU A 148 -13.42 -4.25 -8.36
C LEU A 148 -12.79 -4.49 -9.74
N TYR A 149 -12.22 -5.67 -9.99
CA TYR A 149 -11.67 -5.99 -11.31
C TYR A 149 -12.76 -5.98 -12.40
N LYS A 150 -13.90 -6.64 -12.16
CA LYS A 150 -15.02 -6.65 -13.11
C LYS A 150 -15.56 -5.24 -13.38
N GLY A 151 -15.75 -4.45 -12.32
CA GLY A 151 -16.23 -3.07 -12.42
C GLY A 151 -15.25 -2.17 -13.16
N ALA A 152 -13.94 -2.33 -12.92
CA ALA A 152 -12.89 -1.58 -13.61
C ALA A 152 -12.93 -1.77 -15.12
N LEU A 153 -13.24 -2.97 -15.63
CA LEU A 153 -13.34 -3.25 -17.06
C LEU A 153 -14.46 -2.46 -17.78
N SER A 154 -15.44 -1.95 -17.04
CA SER A 154 -16.58 -1.18 -17.56
C SER A 154 -16.60 0.28 -17.09
N THR A 155 -15.51 0.73 -16.48
CA THR A 155 -15.36 2.08 -15.93
C THR A 155 -14.24 2.80 -16.67
N ARG A 156 -14.49 4.06 -17.07
CA ARG A 156 -13.45 4.90 -17.69
C ARG A 156 -12.29 5.05 -16.72
N LEU A 157 -11.08 4.73 -17.16
CA LEU A 157 -9.87 4.84 -16.34
C LEU A 157 -9.69 6.24 -15.78
N PHE A 158 -9.21 6.30 -14.54
CA PHE A 158 -8.84 7.52 -13.85
C PHE A 158 -7.40 7.37 -13.33
N HIS A 159 -6.58 8.41 -13.44
CA HIS A 159 -5.12 8.31 -13.27
C HIS A 159 -4.66 8.02 -11.84
N MET A 160 -5.43 8.43 -10.82
CA MET A 160 -5.17 8.05 -9.43
C MET A 160 -5.77 6.67 -9.17
N GLU A 161 -4.91 5.67 -9.07
CA GLU A 161 -5.26 4.25 -8.96
C GLU A 161 -6.17 3.92 -7.77
N ASP A 162 -5.84 4.49 -6.63
CA ASP A 162 -6.48 4.26 -5.34
C ASP A 162 -7.89 4.86 -5.33
N MET A 163 -8.01 6.10 -5.83
CA MET A 163 -9.28 6.77 -6.09
C MET A 163 -10.10 5.99 -7.14
N PHE A 164 -9.48 5.52 -8.22
CA PHE A 164 -10.18 4.75 -9.26
C PHE A 164 -10.79 3.46 -8.71
N LEU A 165 -9.98 2.59 -8.10
CA LEU A 165 -10.46 1.28 -7.63
C LEU A 165 -11.31 1.40 -6.36
N THR A 166 -10.79 2.07 -5.32
CA THR A 166 -11.42 2.08 -3.99
C THR A 166 -12.37 3.25 -3.77
N GLY A 167 -12.43 4.20 -4.70
CA GLY A 167 -13.42 5.27 -4.78
C GLY A 167 -14.47 5.01 -5.86
N ILE A 168 -14.17 5.35 -7.12
CA ILE A 168 -15.13 5.31 -8.26
C ILE A 168 -15.73 3.92 -8.45
N VAL A 169 -14.88 2.90 -8.65
CA VAL A 169 -15.35 1.54 -8.96
C VAL A 169 -16.04 0.95 -7.74
N ARG A 170 -15.48 1.10 -6.54
CA ARG A 170 -16.12 0.64 -5.30
C ARG A 170 -17.49 1.25 -5.11
N GLU A 171 -17.64 2.58 -5.18
CA GLU A 171 -18.93 3.24 -4.95
C GLU A 171 -20.01 2.78 -5.93
N ARG A 172 -19.64 2.52 -7.19
CA ARG A 172 -20.58 2.06 -8.22
C ARG A 172 -20.96 0.58 -8.10
N PHE A 173 -20.01 -0.30 -7.79
CA PHE A 173 -20.21 -1.76 -7.85
C PHE A 173 -20.31 -2.45 -6.48
N LEU A 174 -19.90 -1.76 -5.42
CA LEU A 174 -19.89 -2.24 -4.04
C LEU A 174 -20.36 -1.13 -3.08
N PRO A 175 -21.56 -0.52 -3.29
CA PRO A 175 -22.02 0.63 -2.49
C PRO A 175 -22.15 0.33 -1.00
N ASP A 176 -22.44 -0.93 -0.64
CA ASP A 176 -22.58 -1.36 0.76
C ASP A 176 -21.24 -1.70 1.44
N VAL A 177 -20.12 -1.64 0.70
CA VAL A 177 -18.79 -1.96 1.23
C VAL A 177 -18.03 -0.68 1.55
N GLY A 178 -18.01 -0.30 2.82
CA GLY A 178 -17.20 0.82 3.32
C GLY A 178 -15.72 0.46 3.50
N ILE A 179 -14.88 1.50 3.52
CA ILE A 179 -13.46 1.36 3.90
C ILE A 179 -13.37 1.30 5.42
N GLN A 180 -12.75 0.24 5.93
CA GLN A 180 -12.47 0.09 7.35
C GLN A 180 -11.11 0.69 7.67
N GLU A 181 -11.11 1.71 8.53
CA GLU A 181 -9.90 2.44 8.88
C GLU A 181 -8.89 1.55 9.62
N ILE A 182 -7.68 1.46 9.07
CA ILE A 182 -6.50 0.99 9.80
C ILE A 182 -5.93 2.20 10.52
N LYS A 183 -6.14 2.26 11.83
CA LYS A 183 -5.63 3.31 12.71
C LYS A 183 -4.09 3.29 12.72
N GLU A 184 -3.49 4.41 13.12
CA GLU A 184 -2.02 4.54 13.30
C GLU A 184 -1.23 4.45 11.98
N TYR A 185 -1.79 5.07 10.95
CA TYR A 185 -1.11 5.36 9.70
C TYR A 185 -0.26 6.64 9.86
N ILE A 186 1.07 6.54 9.72
CA ILE A 186 1.97 7.70 9.83
C ILE A 186 2.58 8.01 8.47
N SER A 187 2.35 9.23 7.98
CA SER A 187 3.16 9.80 6.91
C SER A 187 4.43 10.41 7.50
N THR A 188 5.61 9.87 7.14
CA THR A 188 6.94 10.33 7.58
C THR A 188 7.31 11.71 7.03
N LEU A 189 6.55 12.27 6.09
CA LEU A 189 6.58 13.71 5.77
C LEU A 189 6.35 14.57 7.03
N HIS A 190 5.61 14.07 8.02
CA HIS A 190 5.44 14.72 9.33
C HIS A 190 6.63 14.50 10.29
N LEU A 191 7.62 13.69 9.90
CA LEU A 191 8.83 13.38 10.67
C LEU A 191 10.09 14.03 10.06
N GLU A 192 9.95 14.86 9.02
CA GLU A 192 11.04 15.43 8.21
C GLU A 192 12.05 16.32 8.95
N GLY A 193 11.88 16.58 10.25
CA GLY A 193 12.88 17.32 11.02
C GLY A 193 14.02 16.47 11.58
N ASN A 194 13.78 15.20 11.89
CA ASN A 194 14.75 14.38 12.62
C ASN A 194 14.25 12.93 12.79
N PRO A 195 15.01 11.86 12.46
CA PRO A 195 14.67 10.50 12.92
C PRO A 195 14.57 10.38 14.45
N TRP A 196 15.21 11.31 15.18
CA TRP A 196 15.07 11.45 16.62
C TRP A 196 13.76 12.13 17.04
N SER A 197 12.92 12.65 16.14
CA SER A 197 11.60 13.22 16.50
C SER A 197 10.69 12.19 17.17
N ILE A 198 10.84 10.90 16.85
CA ILE A 198 10.18 9.79 17.54
C ILE A 198 10.70 9.63 18.99
N LEU A 199 11.99 9.90 19.21
CA LEU A 199 12.62 9.89 20.54
C LEU A 199 12.41 11.21 21.31
N TYR A 200 12.11 12.30 20.61
CA TYR A 200 11.79 13.62 21.17
C TYR A 200 10.28 13.86 21.34
N SER A 201 9.41 13.06 20.71
CA SER A 201 7.95 13.07 20.94
C SER A 201 7.56 12.46 22.29
N GLY A 202 8.54 11.98 23.07
CA GLY A 202 8.35 11.31 24.36
C GLY A 202 8.10 9.80 24.24
N TRP A 203 8.08 9.24 23.03
CA TRP A 203 7.85 7.81 22.82
C TRP A 203 9.16 7.03 22.83
N GLY A 204 9.21 5.94 23.60
CA GLY A 204 10.30 4.97 23.48
C GLY A 204 10.25 4.25 22.12
N PRO A 205 11.37 3.74 21.56
CA PRO A 205 11.38 3.06 20.26
C PRO A 205 10.38 1.90 20.16
N CYS A 206 10.16 1.19 21.26
CA CYS A 206 9.20 0.09 21.30
C CYS A 206 7.76 0.55 21.44
N GLN A 207 7.52 1.65 22.15
CA GLN A 207 6.21 2.28 22.20
C GLN A 207 5.80 2.77 20.80
N PHE A 208 6.74 3.34 20.05
CA PHE A 208 6.52 3.71 18.65
C PHE A 208 6.22 2.47 17.79
N TYR A 209 7.02 1.40 17.91
CA TYR A 209 6.76 0.16 17.19
C TYR A 209 5.36 -0.43 17.49
N GLU A 210 4.92 -0.37 18.75
CA GLU A 210 3.62 -0.89 19.18
C GLU A 210 2.43 -0.04 18.73
N GLY A 211 2.64 1.22 18.36
CA GLY A 211 1.59 2.17 17.98
C GLY A 211 1.66 2.66 16.54
N VAL A 212 2.37 1.95 15.65
CA VAL A 212 2.49 2.29 14.22
C VAL A 212 2.22 1.08 13.36
N ALA A 213 1.08 1.08 12.67
CA ALA A 213 0.69 0.01 11.77
C ALA A 213 1.34 0.15 10.40
N VAL A 214 1.40 1.38 9.88
CA VAL A 214 1.91 1.71 8.54
C VAL A 214 2.74 2.99 8.59
N ALA A 215 3.92 3.00 7.96
CA ALA A 215 4.75 4.19 7.82
C ALA A 215 5.24 4.36 6.37
N HIS A 216 5.13 5.58 5.84
CA HIS A 216 5.48 5.93 4.46
C HIS A 216 5.81 7.43 4.36
N SER A 217 6.71 7.93 3.50
CA SER A 217 7.63 7.21 2.61
C SER A 217 8.97 6.99 3.31
N LEU A 218 9.62 5.85 3.07
CA LEU A 218 10.85 5.47 3.75
C LEU A 218 11.94 5.12 2.75
N SER A 219 13.12 5.71 2.91
CA SER A 219 14.33 5.24 2.23
C SER A 219 14.68 3.82 2.66
N VAL A 220 15.45 3.10 1.84
CA VAL A 220 15.93 1.73 2.18
C VAL A 220 16.61 1.68 3.56
N LYS A 221 17.42 2.68 3.91
CA LYS A 221 18.06 2.78 5.23
C LYS A 221 17.04 2.92 6.35
N ARG A 222 15.98 3.73 6.14
CA ARG A 222 14.90 3.90 7.11
C ARG A 222 14.04 2.65 7.24
N LEU A 223 13.71 1.96 6.16
CA LEU A 223 13.03 0.66 6.20
C LEU A 223 13.81 -0.35 7.06
N GLN A 224 15.11 -0.49 6.80
CA GLN A 224 15.98 -1.37 7.60
C GLN A 224 16.00 -1.00 9.08
N CYS A 225 16.01 0.30 9.40
CA CYS A 225 15.90 0.79 10.77
C CYS A 225 14.57 0.36 11.42
N PHE A 226 13.43 0.58 10.76
CA PHE A 226 12.11 0.18 11.30
C PHE A 226 12.02 -1.34 11.54
N PHE A 227 12.54 -2.17 10.63
CA PHE A 227 12.58 -3.62 10.83
C PHE A 227 13.46 -4.02 12.02
N ARG A 228 14.62 -3.38 12.19
CA ARG A 228 15.51 -3.62 13.34
C ARG A 228 14.83 -3.23 14.65
N ILE A 229 14.18 -2.06 14.72
CA ILE A 229 13.41 -1.63 15.91
C ILE A 229 12.42 -2.72 16.30
N GLY A 230 11.58 -3.17 15.35
CA GLY A 230 10.61 -4.22 15.60
C GLY A 230 11.23 -5.52 16.11
N TYR A 231 12.36 -5.95 15.53
CA TYR A 231 13.10 -7.13 15.99
C TYR A 231 13.56 -7.00 17.45
N PHE A 232 14.22 -5.90 17.83
CA PHE A 232 14.71 -5.73 19.21
C PHE A 232 13.58 -5.58 20.22
N CYS A 233 12.52 -4.86 19.87
CA CYS A 233 11.37 -4.67 20.74
C CYS A 233 10.63 -5.98 21.01
N LYS A 234 10.50 -6.85 20.00
CA LYS A 234 9.92 -8.19 20.16
C LYS A 234 10.73 -9.10 21.08
N ASN A 235 12.04 -8.93 21.09
CA ASN A 235 13.00 -9.77 21.82
C ASN A 235 13.49 -9.15 23.14
N GLY A 236 12.92 -8.02 23.59
CA GLY A 236 13.23 -7.41 24.89
C GLY A 236 14.54 -6.63 24.96
N PHE A 237 15.19 -6.36 23.82
CA PHE A 237 16.48 -5.66 23.74
C PHE A 237 16.32 -4.14 23.58
N VAL A 238 15.46 -3.52 24.39
CA VAL A 238 15.02 -2.12 24.24
C VAL A 238 16.18 -1.12 24.25
N HIS A 239 17.26 -1.42 24.97
CA HIS A 239 18.42 -0.55 25.13
C HIS A 239 19.36 -0.54 23.91
N ALA A 240 19.29 -1.57 23.06
CA ALA A 240 20.13 -1.70 21.85
C ALA A 240 19.61 -0.88 20.66
N VAL A 241 18.39 -0.37 20.75
CA VAL A 241 17.71 0.31 19.63
C VAL A 241 18.33 1.66 19.28
N LYS A 242 18.90 2.37 20.27
CA LYS A 242 19.53 3.70 20.08
C LYS A 242 20.78 3.68 19.18
N ILE A 243 21.35 2.51 18.89
CA ILE A 243 22.68 2.36 18.28
C ILE A 243 22.63 2.15 16.76
N LEU A 244 21.46 1.85 16.17
CA LEU A 244 21.40 1.13 14.89
C LEU A 244 20.70 1.82 13.72
N CYS A 245 20.11 3.00 13.96
CA CYS A 245 19.52 3.81 12.89
C CYS A 245 20.53 4.90 12.52
N PRO A 246 21.18 4.82 11.35
CA PRO A 246 22.19 5.79 10.96
C PRO A 246 21.58 7.20 10.87
N LYS A 247 22.38 8.22 11.22
CA LYS A 247 22.10 9.58 10.76
C LYS A 247 22.30 9.59 9.25
N GLU A 248 21.36 10.19 8.53
CA GLU A 248 21.51 10.40 7.08
C GLU A 248 22.73 11.27 6.78
#